data_AF-A0A2E1U607-F1
#
_entry.id   AF-A0A2E1U607-F1
#
_cell.length_a   1.000
_cell.length_b   1.000
_cell.length_c   1.000
_cell.angle_alpha   90.00
_cell.angle_beta   90.00
_cell.angle_gamma   90.00
#
_symmetry.space_group_name_H-M   'P 1'
#
loop_
_entity.id
_entity.type
_entity.pdbx_description
1 polymer ?
#
loop_
_entity_poly.entity_id
_entity_poly.type
_entity_poly.pdbx_seq_one_letter_code
_entity_poly.pdbx_strand_id
1 'polypeptide(L)' 'MKIFTLLLLTTIILFAIPVGILGLINRIRDRQPGCSGSHDCVIYKGEKVMCPSCEIREFKAEMDLKKQSEALR' A
#
# COMPACT_ATOMS: atom_id res chain seq x y z
N MET A 1 -13.35 43.48 4.82
CA MET A 1 -13.94 42.20 5.27
C MET A 1 -14.03 41.15 4.17
N LYS A 2 -14.68 41.39 3.01
CA LYS A 2 -14.91 40.37 1.96
C LYS A 2 -13.66 39.64 1.46
N ILE A 3 -12.55 40.36 1.21
CA ILE A 3 -11.30 39.76 0.72
C ILE A 3 -10.61 38.93 1.81
N PHE A 4 -10.68 39.38 3.05
CA PHE A 4 -10.06 38.72 4.19
C PHE A 4 -10.73 37.36 4.48
N THR A 5 -12.06 37.32 4.43
CA THR A 5 -12.79 36.05 4.52
C THR A 5 -12.51 35.13 3.34
N LEU A 6 -12.34 35.67 2.13
CA LEU A 6 -12.02 34.87 0.95
C LEU A 6 -10.64 34.22 1.07
N LEU A 7 -9.63 34.98 1.50
CA LEU A 7 -8.27 34.47 1.76
C LEU A 7 -8.23 33.45 2.89
N LEU A 8 -9.02 33.66 3.94
CA LEU A 8 -9.13 32.70 5.04
C LEU A 8 -9.74 31.37 4.56
N LEU A 9 -10.83 31.43 3.78
CA LEU A 9 -11.46 30.23 3.24
C LEU A 9 -10.55 29.49 2.27
N THR A 10 -9.87 30.19 1.37
CA THR A 10 -8.98 29.53 0.39
C THR A 10 -7.78 28.87 1.08
N THR A 11 -7.19 29.53 2.09
CA THR A 11 -6.09 28.93 2.85
C THR A 11 -6.55 27.68 3.61
N ILE A 12 -7.69 27.73 4.31
CA ILE A 12 -8.24 26.55 4.99
C ILE A 12 -8.45 25.40 3.99
N ILE A 13 -9.03 25.66 2.83
CA ILE A 13 -9.26 24.62 1.82
C ILE A 13 -7.93 24.04 1.32
N LEU A 14 -6.95 24.89 1.01
CA LEU A 14 -5.64 24.48 0.50
C LEU A 14 -4.83 23.65 1.50
N PHE A 15 -5.02 23.83 2.81
CA PHE A 15 -4.30 23.06 3.83
C PHE A 15 -5.12 21.89 4.39
N ALA A 16 -6.41 22.08 4.66
CA ALA A 16 -7.26 21.06 5.26
C ALA A 16 -7.46 19.86 4.34
N ILE A 17 -7.59 20.07 3.02
CA ILE A 17 -7.78 18.97 2.07
C ILE A 17 -6.53 18.08 2.00
N PRO A 18 -5.31 18.59 1.72
CA PRO A 18 -4.12 17.74 1.67
C PRO A 18 -3.82 17.05 3.00
N VAL A 19 -3.97 17.76 4.13
CA VAL A 19 -3.75 17.18 5.46
C VAL A 19 -4.77 16.07 5.74
N GLY A 20 -6.04 16.27 5.37
CA GLY A 20 -7.08 15.25 5.48
C GLY A 20 -6.78 14.00 4.64
N ILE A 21 -6.31 14.18 3.40
CA ILE A 21 -5.91 13.08 2.51
C ILE A 21 -4.72 12.31 3.12
N LEU A 22 -3.68 13.01 3.58
CA LEU A 22 -2.52 12.38 4.21
C LEU A 22 -2.91 11.63 5.49
N GLY A 23 -3.82 12.18 6.29
CA GLY A 23 -4.37 11.50 7.47
C GLY A 23 -5.12 10.22 7.11
N LEU A 24 -5.93 10.25 6.04
CA LEU A 24 -6.64 9.08 5.53
C LEU A 24 -5.66 8.01 5.03
N ILE A 25 -4.65 8.41 4.26
CA ILE A 25 -3.60 7.50 3.76
C ILE A 25 -2.88 6.84 4.93
N ASN A 26 -2.46 7.59 5.94
CA ASN A 26 -1.78 7.03 7.12
C ASN A 26 -2.70 6.04 7.87
N ARG A 27 -3.97 6.37 8.04
CA ARG A 27 -4.95 5.48 8.70
C ARG A 27 -5.16 4.18 7.91
N ILE A 28 -5.14 4.24 6.58
CA ILE A 28 -5.21 3.05 5.72
C ILE A 28 -3.90 2.27 5.78
N ARG A 29 -2.75 2.95 5.80
CA ARG A 29 -1.42 2.35 5.90
C ARG A 29 -1.26 1.50 7.15
N ASP A 30 -1.79 1.94 8.30
CA ASP A 30 -1.74 1.16 9.54
C ASP A 30 -2.55 -0.14 9.46
N ARG A 31 -3.51 -0.23 8.52
CA ARG A 31 -4.30 -1.44 8.26
C ARG A 31 -3.73 -2.31 7.15
N GLN A 32 -2.78 -1.79 6.37
CA GLN A 32 -2.10 -2.58 5.37
C GLN A 32 -0.91 -3.27 6.04
N PRO A 33 -0.78 -4.60 5.93
CA PRO A 33 0.46 -5.27 6.32
C PRO A 33 1.57 -4.64 5.47
N GLY A 34 2.45 -3.88 6.11
CA GLY A 34 3.51 -3.17 5.41
C GLY A 34 4.44 -4.17 4.78
N CYS A 35 4.30 -4.43 3.48
CA CYS A 35 5.22 -5.30 2.76
C CYS A 35 6.57 -4.58 2.74
N SER A 36 7.47 -5.03 3.60
CA SER A 36 8.86 -4.61 3.55
C SER A 36 9.34 -4.85 2.13
N GLY A 37 10.04 -3.89 1.53
CA GLY A 37 10.73 -4.14 0.26
C GLY A 37 11.76 -5.28 0.36
N SER A 38 12.02 -5.77 1.58
CA SER A 38 12.68 -7.04 1.83
C SER A 38 11.66 -8.17 1.71
N HIS A 39 11.97 -9.15 0.86
CA HIS A 39 11.17 -10.26 0.37
C HIS A 39 10.56 -11.22 1.41
N ASP A 40 10.48 -10.82 2.67
CA ASP A 40 10.00 -11.63 3.78
C ASP A 40 8.53 -11.34 4.08
N CYS A 41 7.78 -12.42 4.33
CA CYS A 41 6.42 -12.37 4.83
C CYS A 41 6.35 -11.50 6.08
N VAL A 42 5.41 -10.55 6.10
CA VAL A 42 5.32 -9.59 7.18
C VAL A 42 4.55 -10.23 8.33
N ILE A 43 5.08 -10.11 9.55
CA ILE A 43 4.34 -10.51 10.75
C ILE A 43 3.36 -9.39 11.09
N TYR A 44 2.07 -9.61 10.85
CA TYR A 44 1.01 -8.68 11.21
C TYR A 44 0.18 -9.28 12.35
N LYS A 45 0.14 -8.58 13.49
CA LYS A 45 -0.55 -9.04 14.73
C LYS A 45 -0.13 -10.44 15.22
N GLY A 46 1.13 -10.82 15.01
CA GLY A 46 1.66 -12.13 15.43
C GLY A 46 1.41 -13.26 14.44
N GLU A 47 0.66 -13.02 13.37
CA GLU A 47 0.47 -13.97 12.27
C GLU A 47 1.35 -13.61 11.07
N LYS A 48 1.89 -14.62 10.39
CA LYS A 48 2.59 -14.42 9.11
C LYS A 48 1.52 -14.15 8.06
N VAL A 49 1.44 -12.89 7.61
CA VAL A 49 0.55 -12.50 6.52
C VAL A 49 1.39 -12.37 5.26
N MET A 50 1.06 -13.15 4.24
CA MET A 50 1.64 -12.97 2.92
C MET A 50 1.07 -11.71 2.30
N CYS A 51 1.96 -10.84 1.83
CA CYS A 51 1.51 -9.67 1.11
C CYS A 51 1.17 -10.06 -0.34
N PRO A 52 0.25 -9.35 -1.02
CA PRO A 52 -0.14 -9.68 -2.39
C PRO A 52 1.04 -9.76 -3.37
N SER A 53 2.09 -8.96 -3.15
CA SER A 53 3.32 -9.01 -3.94
C SER A 53 4.12 -10.31 -3.76
N CYS A 54 4.05 -10.95 -2.58
CA CYS A 54 4.64 -12.27 -2.33
C CYS A 54 3.82 -13.37 -3.03
N GLU A 55 2.50 -13.32 -2.93
CA GLU A 55 1.59 -14.29 -3.57
C GLU A 55 1.78 -14.36 -5.09
N ILE A 56 1.86 -13.20 -5.76
CA ILE A 56 2.08 -13.12 -7.21
C ILE A 56 3.42 -13.76 -7.62
N ARG A 57 4.45 -13.61 -6.78
CA ARG A 57 5.79 -14.13 -7.06
C ARG A 57 5.87 -15.64 -6.86
N GLU A 58 5.26 -16.16 -5.79
CA GLU A 58 5.18 -17.60 -5.55
C GLU A 58 4.39 -18.28 -6.66
N PHE A 59 3.26 -17.70 -7.05
CA PHE A 59 2.49 -18.18 -8.19
C PHE A 59 3.32 -18.21 -9.50
N LYS A 60 4.13 -17.17 -9.75
CA LYS A 60 5.02 -17.15 -10.92
C LYS A 60 6.11 -18.24 -10.84
N ALA A 61 6.70 -18.45 -9.66
CA ALA A 61 7.72 -19.48 -9.46
C ALA A 61 7.14 -20.89 -9.69
N GLU A 62 5.92 -21.16 -9.22
CA GLU A 62 5.22 -22.42 -9.49
C GLU A 62 4.94 -22.63 -10.98
N MET A 63 4.54 -21.57 -11.67
CA MET A 63 4.28 -21.61 -13.12
C MET A 63 5.56 -21.87 -13.93
N ASP A 64 6.68 -21.27 -13.53
CA ASP A 64 7.98 -21.48 -14.20
C ASP A 64 8.52 -22.89 -13.94
N LEU A 65 8.33 -23.43 -12.73
CA LEU A 65 8.64 -24.83 -12.40
C LEU A 65 7.81 -25.82 -13.23
N LYS A 66 6.50 -25.57 -13.38
CA LYS A 66 5.63 -26.39 -14.23
C LYS A 66 6.08 -26.37 -15.69
N LYS A 67 6.36 -25.18 -16.23
CA LYS A 67 6.87 -25.04 -17.61
C LYS A 67 8.19 -25.76 -17.83
N GLN A 68 9.12 -25.69 -16.87
CA GLN A 68 10.38 -26.45 -16.96
C GLN A 68 10.14 -27.95 -16.92
N SER A 69 9.22 -28.43 -16.08
CA SER A 69 8.89 -29.86 -16.01
C SER A 69 8.20 -30.40 -17.28
N GLU A 70 7.42 -29.55 -17.96
CA GLU A 70 6.80 -29.87 -19.25
C GLU A 70 7.81 -29.85 -20.40
N ALA A 71 8.80 -28.94 -20.37
CA ALA A 71 9.85 -28.86 -21.37
C ALA A 71 10.90 -30.00 -21.26
N LEU A 72 10.93 -30.72 -20.13
CA LEU A 72 11.83 -31.85 -19.89
C LEU A 72 11.24 -33.22 -20.26
N ARG A 73 9.96 -33.26 -20.68
CA ARG A 73 9.29 -34.46 -21.23
C ARG A 73 9.39 -34.50 -22.75
#